data_AF-K9Q2M6-F1
#
_entry.id   AF-K9Q2M6-F1
#
_cell.length_a   1.000
_cell.length_b   1.000
_cell.length_c   1.000
_cell.angle_alpha   90.00
_cell.angle_beta   90.00
_cell.angle_gamma   90.00
#
_symmetry.space_group_name_H-M   'P 1'
#
loop_
_entity.id
_entity.type
_entity.pdbx_description
1 polymer ?
#
loop_
_entity_poly.entity_id
_entity_poly.type
_entity_poly.pdbx_seq_one_letter_code
_entity_poly.pdbx_strand_id
1 'polypeptide(L)'
;MMRTKFFSLSLAALSLSMVMAPNGLLSNVEPAAATENVGHQQSGGELSQDNFGEGSLIAQFGLSDIINIEDTIDNKVDQVESNIRSRVPNILQPLLPDDLFSLENERLFEFSNYFNQDLPEFEQQPEDVQQTLADVAVITGQRHAMIYISYVEDGGLEFLLFTPDTPPQTLYTEDVEQETLTEQVDKLRSDLYLSLRRKNINYLETSQDLYRELITPIETYLKANRIDSLIFSLDEGLRSLPIAALHDGDRYLIENYSLAVVPSFFDITSDYSSLKNVPVLAMGADSFEELDPLPGVEVEVGAIANLTNGKGVLNEEFTVQNLKNLRNTEGFPIVHLATHAQFNSGKPKKSSIHLWNDQLKLSDLDDLSLDNPRVDLLVLSACQTALGSRDAELGFSGLTIASGSKSALGSLWSVSDSGTLILMQNFYQKLKTEPTKAAALRRAQLEMLHGDLQIVNGQVRLASGLATNIQISEKVQAVTSGELVHPFYWSGFTLVGRPW
;
A
#
# COMPACT_ATOMS: atom_id res chain seq x y z
N MET A 1 1.59 -38.71 -0.13
CA MET A 1 0.89 -40.00 -0.21
C MET A 1 0.18 -40.23 1.12
N MET A 2 -1.16 -40.30 1.12
CA MET A 2 -2.15 -40.21 2.22
C MET A 2 -2.78 -38.83 2.41
N ARG A 3 -3.83 -38.58 1.62
CA ARG A 3 -5.05 -37.85 2.01
C ARG A 3 -6.06 -38.03 0.87
N THR A 4 -6.78 -39.15 0.90
CA THR A 4 -7.97 -39.35 0.09
C THR A 4 -8.94 -40.14 0.95
N LYS A 5 -10.07 -39.51 1.27
CA LYS A 5 -11.25 -39.93 2.04
C LYS A 5 -11.51 -38.95 3.17
N PHE A 6 -12.27 -37.89 2.87
CA PHE A 6 -13.34 -37.37 3.72
C PHE A 6 -14.03 -36.15 3.05
N PHE A 7 -14.45 -36.23 1.79
CA PHE A 7 -15.41 -35.26 1.23
C PHE A 7 -16.23 -35.94 0.12
N SER A 8 -17.19 -36.77 0.52
CA SER A 8 -18.23 -37.28 -0.39
C SER A 8 -19.53 -37.51 0.37
N LEU A 9 -19.99 -36.54 1.16
CA LEU A 9 -21.32 -36.57 1.77
C LEU A 9 -21.76 -35.14 2.10
N SER A 10 -22.09 -34.36 1.07
CA SER A 10 -22.98 -33.21 1.21
C SER A 10 -23.65 -32.79 -0.12
N LEU A 11 -23.13 -33.24 -1.26
CA LEU A 11 -23.74 -33.06 -2.58
C LEU A 11 -24.70 -34.21 -2.94
N ALA A 12 -25.77 -34.40 -2.16
CA ALA A 12 -26.86 -35.32 -2.54
C ALA A 12 -28.24 -34.91 -2.02
N ALA A 13 -28.37 -33.76 -1.34
CA ALA A 13 -29.64 -33.35 -0.70
C ALA A 13 -30.36 -32.17 -1.38
N LEU A 14 -29.86 -31.63 -2.49
CA LEU A 14 -30.46 -30.47 -3.16
C LEU A 14 -30.69 -30.70 -4.67
N SER A 15 -31.32 -31.81 -5.05
CA SER A 15 -31.89 -31.92 -6.41
C SER A 15 -32.88 -33.09 -6.54
N LEU A 16 -33.93 -33.16 -5.72
CA LEU A 16 -35.12 -33.95 -6.07
C LEU A 16 -36.32 -33.62 -5.17
N SER A 17 -37.13 -32.62 -5.55
CA SER A 17 -38.51 -32.46 -5.09
C SER A 17 -39.25 -31.45 -5.98
N MET A 18 -39.98 -31.95 -6.99
CA MET A 18 -41.10 -31.34 -7.76
C MET A 18 -41.03 -31.84 -9.22
N VAL A 19 -42.05 -32.36 -9.92
CA VAL A 19 -43.42 -32.82 -9.71
C VAL A 19 -43.68 -33.81 -10.86
N MET A 20 -44.33 -34.95 -10.59
CA MET A 20 -44.85 -35.84 -11.64
C MET A 20 -46.31 -35.49 -12.01
N ALA A 21 -46.50 -35.20 -13.32
CA ALA A 21 -47.57 -35.64 -14.25
C ALA A 21 -49.04 -35.14 -14.07
N PRO A 22 -49.98 -35.35 -15.04
CA PRO A 22 -49.87 -35.85 -16.43
C PRO A 22 -50.72 -35.12 -17.55
N ASN A 23 -50.41 -35.45 -18.81
CA ASN A 23 -51.24 -35.62 -20.03
C ASN A 23 -52.17 -34.50 -20.60
N GLY A 24 -51.99 -34.22 -21.90
CA GLY A 24 -53.01 -33.63 -22.78
C GLY A 24 -52.57 -33.54 -24.26
N LEU A 25 -53.30 -34.21 -25.15
CA LEU A 25 -53.12 -34.31 -26.62
C LEU A 25 -53.39 -33.01 -27.41
N LEU A 26 -52.88 -32.97 -28.65
CA LEU A 26 -53.40 -32.39 -29.93
C LEU A 26 -52.27 -31.66 -30.70
N SER A 27 -51.69 -32.23 -31.78
CA SER A 27 -52.14 -32.36 -33.18
C SER A 27 -51.64 -31.25 -34.12
N ASN A 28 -50.90 -31.68 -35.17
CA ASN A 28 -50.79 -31.17 -36.54
C ASN A 28 -50.43 -29.69 -36.79
N VAL A 29 -49.34 -29.44 -37.54
CA VAL A 29 -49.34 -28.84 -38.90
C VAL A 29 -48.02 -29.22 -39.63
N GLU A 30 -48.16 -29.57 -40.91
CA GLU A 30 -47.17 -30.02 -41.91
C GLU A 30 -46.24 -28.91 -42.49
N PRO A 31 -45.22 -29.28 -43.30
CA PRO A 31 -44.06 -28.45 -43.65
C PRO A 31 -44.19 -27.75 -45.03
N ALA A 32 -43.30 -26.80 -45.32
CA ALA A 32 -43.08 -26.28 -46.66
C ALA A 32 -41.59 -26.20 -46.98
N ALA A 33 -41.23 -26.79 -48.13
CA ALA A 33 -39.90 -26.91 -48.68
C ALA A 33 -39.65 -25.89 -49.80
N ALA A 34 -38.36 -25.79 -50.15
CA ALA A 34 -37.77 -25.37 -51.43
C ALA A 34 -37.66 -23.87 -51.75
N THR A 35 -36.42 -23.42 -52.01
CA THR A 35 -35.94 -23.23 -53.40
C THR A 35 -34.41 -23.07 -53.45
N GLU A 36 -33.84 -23.68 -54.49
CA GLU A 36 -32.42 -23.74 -54.87
C GLU A 36 -31.93 -22.44 -55.52
N ASN A 37 -30.61 -22.18 -55.51
CA ASN A 37 -29.86 -22.01 -56.76
C ASN A 37 -28.32 -22.10 -56.59
N VAL A 38 -27.76 -23.19 -57.11
CA VAL A 38 -26.64 -23.33 -58.09
C VAL A 38 -25.31 -22.59 -57.86
N GLY A 39 -24.23 -23.39 -57.88
CA GLY A 39 -22.87 -22.94 -58.21
C GLY A 39 -21.81 -24.06 -58.15
N HIS A 40 -21.70 -24.85 -59.23
CA HIS A 40 -20.68 -25.87 -59.49
C HIS A 40 -19.22 -25.41 -59.30
N GLN A 41 -18.34 -26.28 -58.77
CA GLN A 41 -17.39 -27.05 -59.61
C GLN A 41 -16.59 -28.11 -58.82
N GLN A 42 -16.34 -29.22 -59.51
CA GLN A 42 -15.82 -30.51 -59.04
C GLN A 42 -14.28 -30.58 -59.05
N SER A 43 -13.71 -31.40 -58.16
CA SER A 43 -12.87 -32.60 -58.45
C SER A 43 -12.37 -33.10 -57.09
N GLY A 44 -12.35 -34.37 -56.70
CA GLY A 44 -12.39 -35.66 -57.38
C GLY A 44 -11.40 -36.54 -56.62
N GLY A 45 -11.83 -37.67 -56.04
CA GLY A 45 -10.91 -38.60 -55.37
C GLY A 45 -11.59 -39.49 -54.34
N GLU A 46 -11.64 -40.78 -54.65
CA GLU A 46 -12.41 -41.85 -54.01
C GLU A 46 -11.98 -42.22 -52.58
N LEU A 47 -12.97 -42.67 -51.81
CA LEU A 47 -12.83 -43.48 -50.61
C LEU A 47 -12.40 -44.90 -51.00
N SER A 48 -11.37 -45.45 -50.34
CA SER A 48 -11.22 -46.88 -50.14
C SER A 48 -11.05 -47.20 -48.65
N GLN A 49 -11.88 -48.13 -48.19
CA GLN A 49 -11.78 -48.80 -46.90
C GLN A 49 -10.63 -49.82 -46.96
N ASP A 50 -9.87 -49.95 -45.86
CA ASP A 50 -9.45 -51.21 -45.22
C ASP A 50 -8.16 -51.00 -44.40
N ASN A 51 -8.27 -51.04 -43.07
CA ASN A 51 -7.87 -52.20 -42.26
C ASN A 51 -7.70 -51.83 -40.79
N PHE A 52 -8.34 -52.64 -39.95
CA PHE A 52 -8.11 -52.73 -38.51
C PHE A 52 -6.64 -53.09 -38.22
N GLY A 53 -5.99 -52.26 -37.41
CA GLY A 53 -4.82 -52.63 -36.63
C GLY A 53 -5.11 -52.27 -35.18
N GLU A 54 -5.34 -53.28 -34.34
CA GLU A 54 -5.37 -53.16 -32.88
C GLU A 54 -4.05 -52.53 -32.41
N GLY A 55 -4.09 -51.23 -32.13
CA GLY A 55 -2.97 -50.46 -31.61
C GLY A 55 -3.46 -49.70 -30.38
N SER A 56 -3.13 -50.25 -29.21
CA SER A 56 -3.22 -49.62 -27.89
C SER A 56 -3.01 -48.09 -27.93
N LEU A 57 -4.08 -47.31 -27.85
CA LEU A 57 -4.02 -45.89 -27.54
C LEU A 57 -4.22 -45.71 -26.03
N ILE A 58 -3.28 -46.24 -25.24
CA ILE A 58 -3.11 -45.75 -23.86
C ILE A 58 -2.32 -44.46 -24.01
N ALA A 59 -3.04 -43.33 -24.02
CA ALA A 59 -2.42 -42.03 -23.83
C ALA A 59 -1.74 -42.06 -22.46
N GLN A 60 -0.42 -42.21 -22.48
CA GLN A 60 0.41 -42.19 -21.29
C GLN A 60 0.60 -40.73 -20.92
N PHE A 61 -0.41 -40.13 -20.27
CA PHE A 61 -0.25 -38.81 -19.66
C PHE A 61 0.88 -38.92 -18.64
N GLY A 62 1.94 -38.13 -18.83
CA GLY A 62 3.02 -38.04 -17.86
C GLY A 62 2.47 -37.46 -16.55
N LEU A 63 3.11 -37.78 -15.42
CA LEU A 63 2.77 -37.15 -14.14
C LEU A 63 2.75 -35.61 -14.25
N SER A 64 3.63 -35.02 -15.07
CA SER A 64 3.64 -33.58 -15.38
C SER A 64 2.40 -33.10 -16.12
N ASP A 65 1.84 -33.90 -17.03
CA ASP A 65 0.65 -33.53 -17.80
C ASP A 65 -0.61 -33.62 -16.94
N ILE A 66 -0.65 -34.59 -16.01
CA ILE A 66 -1.74 -34.73 -15.03
C ILE A 66 -1.69 -33.60 -14.01
N ILE A 67 -0.50 -33.26 -13.48
CA ILE A 67 -0.31 -32.13 -12.56
C ILE A 67 -0.73 -30.83 -13.24
N ASN A 68 -0.28 -30.57 -14.48
CA ASN A 68 -0.68 -29.37 -15.22
C ASN A 68 -2.20 -29.28 -15.46
N ILE A 69 -2.89 -30.42 -15.65
CA ILE A 69 -4.35 -30.45 -15.81
C ILE A 69 -5.06 -30.24 -14.46
N GLU A 70 -4.58 -30.85 -13.38
CA GLU A 70 -5.10 -30.64 -12.02
C GLU A 70 -4.97 -29.17 -11.62
N ASP A 71 -3.77 -28.57 -11.78
CA ASP A 71 -3.53 -27.14 -11.50
C ASP A 71 -4.43 -26.24 -12.38
N THR A 72 -4.62 -26.56 -13.67
CA THR A 72 -5.50 -25.79 -14.56
C THR A 72 -6.98 -25.90 -14.16
N ILE A 73 -7.41 -27.05 -13.61
CA ILE A 73 -8.79 -27.26 -13.16
C ILE A 73 -9.02 -26.53 -11.84
N ASP A 74 -8.10 -26.66 -10.89
CA ASP A 74 -8.18 -26.03 -9.58
C ASP A 74 -8.23 -24.50 -9.73
N ASN A 75 -7.37 -23.90 -10.57
CA ASN A 75 -7.41 -22.46 -10.86
C ASN A 75 -8.74 -22.00 -11.46
N LYS A 76 -9.38 -22.83 -12.31
CA LYS A 76 -10.70 -22.51 -12.87
C LYS A 76 -11.83 -22.65 -11.87
N VAL A 77 -11.70 -23.57 -10.93
CA VAL A 77 -12.67 -23.74 -9.84
C VAL A 77 -12.61 -22.53 -8.91
N ASP A 78 -11.40 -22.13 -8.49
CA ASP A 78 -11.21 -20.99 -7.59
C ASP A 78 -11.68 -19.68 -8.25
N GLN A 79 -11.41 -19.48 -9.55
CA GLN A 79 -11.94 -18.33 -10.29
C GLN A 79 -13.48 -18.32 -10.36
N VAL A 80 -14.12 -19.49 -10.52
CA VAL A 80 -15.59 -19.59 -10.49
C VAL A 80 -16.13 -19.37 -9.07
N GLU A 81 -15.45 -19.88 -8.05
CA GLU A 81 -15.82 -19.64 -6.65
C GLU A 81 -15.74 -18.16 -6.30
N SER A 82 -14.63 -17.48 -6.61
CA SER A 82 -14.45 -16.04 -6.37
C SER A 82 -15.58 -15.22 -7.00
N ASN A 83 -15.92 -15.51 -8.27
CA ASN A 83 -17.06 -14.89 -8.97
C ASN A 83 -18.45 -15.14 -8.33
N ILE A 84 -18.62 -16.27 -7.63
CA ILE A 84 -19.86 -16.55 -6.89
C ILE A 84 -19.84 -15.84 -5.54
N ARG A 85 -18.68 -15.78 -4.87
CA ARG A 85 -18.50 -15.19 -3.55
C ARG A 85 -18.66 -13.67 -3.55
N SER A 86 -18.23 -13.00 -4.62
CA SER A 86 -18.46 -11.56 -4.81
C SER A 86 -19.95 -11.18 -4.87
N ARG A 87 -20.82 -12.15 -5.21
CA ARG A 87 -22.29 -11.99 -5.23
C ARG A 87 -22.95 -12.21 -3.86
N VAL A 88 -22.17 -12.48 -2.81
CA VAL A 88 -22.63 -12.58 -1.42
C VAL A 88 -21.85 -11.56 -0.58
N PRO A 89 -22.19 -10.28 -0.69
CA PRO A 89 -21.40 -9.21 -0.11
C PRO A 89 -21.69 -9.02 1.37
N ASN A 90 -20.84 -8.25 2.04
CA ASN A 90 -20.94 -7.87 3.44
C ASN A 90 -20.90 -9.07 4.41
N ILE A 91 -20.31 -10.19 3.98
CA ILE A 91 -20.07 -11.39 4.78
C ILE A 91 -18.59 -11.78 4.65
N LEU A 92 -17.93 -12.00 5.80
CA LEU A 92 -16.57 -12.54 5.83
C LEU A 92 -16.56 -14.00 5.40
N GLN A 93 -15.62 -14.34 4.51
CA GLN A 93 -15.46 -15.67 3.94
C GLN A 93 -13.99 -16.12 4.06
N PRO A 94 -13.69 -17.43 4.11
CA PRO A 94 -12.31 -17.88 4.06
C PRO A 94 -11.61 -17.41 2.78
N LEU A 95 -10.41 -16.86 2.88
CA LEU A 95 -9.62 -16.44 1.73
C LEU A 95 -9.21 -17.64 0.86
N LEU A 96 -9.31 -17.52 -0.46
CA LEU A 96 -8.75 -18.49 -1.39
C LEU A 96 -7.29 -18.13 -1.70
N PRO A 97 -6.36 -19.11 -1.77
CA PRO A 97 -4.96 -18.85 -2.12
C PRO A 97 -4.80 -18.12 -3.46
N ASP A 98 -5.62 -18.46 -4.46
CA ASP A 98 -5.58 -17.86 -5.80
C ASP A 98 -5.94 -16.38 -5.83
N ASP A 99 -6.84 -15.92 -4.94
CA ASP A 99 -7.18 -14.49 -4.83
C ASP A 99 -5.95 -13.69 -4.40
N LEU A 100 -5.20 -14.19 -3.40
CA LEU A 100 -3.95 -13.56 -2.95
C LEU A 100 -2.87 -13.62 -4.04
N PHE A 101 -2.66 -14.80 -4.65
CA PHE A 101 -1.64 -14.98 -5.68
C PHE A 101 -1.86 -14.07 -6.88
N SER A 102 -3.10 -13.98 -7.36
CA SER A 102 -3.46 -13.12 -8.49
C SER A 102 -3.20 -11.65 -8.18
N LEU A 103 -3.67 -11.19 -7.00
CA LEU A 103 -3.52 -9.80 -6.59
C LEU A 103 -2.05 -9.42 -6.38
N GLU A 104 -1.25 -10.26 -5.73
CA GLU A 104 0.18 -10.02 -5.50
C GLU A 104 0.97 -9.91 -6.80
N ASN A 105 0.77 -10.84 -7.73
CA ASN A 105 1.47 -10.81 -9.00
C ASN A 105 1.04 -9.63 -9.89
N GLU A 106 -0.23 -9.22 -9.84
CA GLU A 106 -0.69 -8.00 -10.51
C GLU A 106 0.05 -6.76 -9.97
N ARG A 107 0.16 -6.64 -8.64
CA ARG A 107 0.89 -5.52 -7.98
C ARG A 107 2.34 -5.49 -8.40
N LEU A 108 3.02 -6.63 -8.32
CA LEU A 108 4.44 -6.76 -8.66
C LEU A 108 4.68 -6.43 -10.13
N PHE A 109 3.81 -6.90 -11.03
CA PHE A 109 3.88 -6.57 -12.44
C PHE A 109 3.75 -5.05 -12.69
N GLU A 110 2.82 -4.37 -12.00
CA GLU A 110 2.65 -2.92 -12.15
C GLU A 110 3.90 -2.15 -11.73
N PHE A 111 4.47 -2.45 -10.55
CA PHE A 111 5.69 -1.81 -10.07
C PHE A 111 6.91 -2.16 -10.92
N SER A 112 7.05 -3.43 -11.34
CA SER A 112 8.11 -3.88 -12.24
C SER A 112 8.09 -3.09 -13.55
N ASN A 113 6.92 -2.92 -14.17
CA ASN A 113 6.77 -2.13 -15.39
C ASN A 113 7.02 -0.63 -15.19
N TYR A 114 6.62 -0.08 -14.05
CA TYR A 114 6.80 1.34 -13.76
C TYR A 114 8.28 1.69 -13.58
N PHE A 115 8.99 0.94 -12.73
CA PHE A 115 10.41 1.16 -12.43
C PHE A 115 11.37 0.51 -13.43
N ASN A 116 10.89 -0.35 -14.33
CA ASN A 116 11.72 -1.17 -15.21
C ASN A 116 12.75 -2.00 -14.41
N GLN A 117 12.25 -2.68 -13.38
CA GLN A 117 13.01 -3.56 -12.48
C GLN A 117 12.39 -4.96 -12.49
N ASP A 118 13.21 -6.00 -12.48
CA ASP A 118 12.74 -7.38 -12.37
C ASP A 118 12.43 -7.69 -10.90
N LEU A 119 11.15 -7.83 -10.58
CA LEU A 119 10.68 -8.23 -9.25
C LEU A 119 10.40 -9.74 -9.23
N PRO A 120 10.62 -10.43 -8.10
CA PRO A 120 10.37 -11.87 -8.00
C PRO A 120 8.87 -12.17 -8.14
N GLU A 121 8.54 -13.39 -8.59
CA GLU A 121 7.17 -13.89 -8.52
C GLU A 121 6.78 -14.15 -7.05
N PHE A 122 5.50 -13.94 -6.73
CA PHE A 122 4.99 -14.20 -5.39
C PHE A 122 4.65 -15.68 -5.22
N GLU A 123 5.32 -16.37 -4.30
CA GLU A 123 5.17 -17.82 -4.09
C GLU A 123 4.55 -18.20 -2.72
N GLN A 124 4.26 -17.21 -1.87
CA GLN A 124 3.81 -17.45 -0.49
C GLN A 124 2.32 -17.80 -0.41
N GLN A 125 1.96 -18.60 0.59
CA GLN A 125 0.56 -18.93 0.89
C GLN A 125 -0.05 -17.94 1.89
N PRO A 126 -1.39 -17.82 1.95
CA PRO A 126 -2.06 -16.98 2.94
C PRO A 126 -1.62 -17.23 4.40
N GLU A 127 -1.30 -18.48 4.75
CA GLU A 127 -0.81 -18.86 6.07
C GLU A 127 0.61 -18.33 6.36
N ASP A 128 1.46 -18.16 5.34
CA ASP A 128 2.81 -17.60 5.52
C ASP A 128 2.74 -16.11 5.87
N VAL A 129 1.81 -15.38 5.26
CA VAL A 129 1.49 -13.98 5.59
C VAL A 129 1.04 -13.89 7.06
N GLN A 130 0.09 -14.73 7.46
CA GLN A 130 -0.39 -14.79 8.84
C GLN A 130 0.74 -15.11 9.83
N GLN A 131 1.59 -16.10 9.53
CA GLN A 131 2.69 -16.50 10.40
C GLN A 131 3.69 -15.36 10.59
N THR A 132 3.99 -14.60 9.53
CA THR A 132 4.83 -13.41 9.60
C THR A 132 4.25 -12.37 10.57
N LEU A 133 2.93 -12.10 10.50
CA LEU A 133 2.27 -11.18 11.43
C LEU A 133 2.27 -11.69 12.87
N ALA A 134 2.14 -13.01 13.08
CA ALA A 134 2.24 -13.63 14.39
C ALA A 134 3.64 -13.50 14.99
N ASP A 135 4.68 -13.76 14.20
CA ASP A 135 6.07 -13.63 14.63
C ASP A 135 6.40 -12.18 15.03
N VAL A 136 6.02 -11.21 14.18
CA VAL A 136 6.20 -9.80 14.47
C VAL A 136 5.44 -9.39 15.74
N ALA A 137 4.22 -9.88 15.94
CA ALA A 137 3.46 -9.57 17.16
C ALA A 137 4.15 -10.07 18.44
N VAL A 138 4.82 -11.22 18.38
CA VAL A 138 5.65 -11.72 19.49
C VAL A 138 6.88 -10.84 19.70
N ILE A 139 7.53 -10.39 18.64
CA ILE A 139 8.77 -9.60 18.70
C ILE A 139 8.50 -8.17 19.20
N THR A 140 7.50 -7.49 18.65
CA THR A 140 7.23 -6.06 18.88
C THR A 140 6.23 -5.82 20.01
N GLY A 141 5.42 -6.83 20.35
CA GLY A 141 4.26 -6.70 21.22
C GLY A 141 3.08 -5.96 20.59
N GLN A 142 3.13 -5.65 19.29
CA GLN A 142 2.06 -4.99 18.55
C GLN A 142 1.37 -5.95 17.58
N ARG A 143 0.04 -5.93 17.57
CA ARG A 143 -0.76 -6.77 16.68
C ARG A 143 -1.04 -6.00 15.39
N HIS A 144 -0.49 -6.49 14.28
CA HIS A 144 -0.64 -5.88 12.97
C HIS A 144 -1.73 -6.60 12.16
N ALA A 145 -2.53 -5.86 11.40
CA ALA A 145 -3.37 -6.41 10.35
C ALA A 145 -2.85 -5.94 8.98
N MET A 146 -2.75 -6.86 8.03
CA MET A 146 -2.50 -6.56 6.63
C MET A 146 -3.83 -6.61 5.88
N ILE A 147 -4.10 -5.55 5.12
CA ILE A 147 -5.38 -5.30 4.46
C ILE A 147 -5.08 -4.95 3.01
N TYR A 148 -5.61 -5.75 2.09
CA TYR A 148 -5.65 -5.40 0.67
C TYR A 148 -7.01 -4.76 0.39
N ILE A 149 -7.04 -3.72 -0.42
CA ILE A 149 -8.27 -3.11 -0.92
C ILE A 149 -8.12 -2.97 -2.44
N SER A 150 -8.92 -3.72 -3.18
CA SER A 150 -9.00 -3.75 -4.65
C SER A 150 -10.42 -3.49 -5.13
N TYR A 151 -10.55 -2.99 -6.36
CA TYR A 151 -11.87 -2.86 -6.99
C TYR A 151 -12.34 -4.20 -7.57
N VAL A 152 -13.65 -4.44 -7.51
CA VAL A 152 -14.30 -5.57 -8.18
C VAL A 152 -14.82 -5.12 -9.54
N GLU A 153 -14.64 -5.94 -10.58
CA GLU A 153 -14.97 -5.58 -11.98
C GLU A 153 -16.46 -5.16 -12.17
N ASP A 154 -17.38 -5.81 -11.46
CA ASP A 154 -18.82 -5.52 -11.50
C ASP A 154 -19.26 -4.44 -10.46
N GLY A 155 -18.30 -3.78 -9.80
CA GLY A 155 -18.52 -2.76 -8.78
C GLY A 155 -18.37 -3.27 -7.35
N GLY A 156 -18.01 -2.37 -6.43
CA GLY A 156 -17.68 -2.71 -5.05
C GLY A 156 -16.19 -2.84 -4.78
N LEU A 157 -15.85 -3.26 -3.56
CA LEU A 157 -14.47 -3.47 -3.11
C LEU A 157 -14.28 -4.90 -2.62
N GLU A 158 -13.09 -5.43 -2.84
CA GLU A 158 -12.61 -6.66 -2.23
C GLU A 158 -11.58 -6.31 -1.14
N PHE A 159 -11.73 -6.95 0.02
CA PHE A 159 -10.82 -6.84 1.15
C PHE A 159 -10.20 -8.20 1.44
N LEU A 160 -8.88 -8.32 1.28
CA LEU A 160 -8.14 -9.48 1.80
C LEU A 160 -7.58 -9.13 3.19
N LEU A 161 -7.94 -9.90 4.20
CA LEU A 161 -7.73 -9.58 5.61
C LEU A 161 -6.86 -10.63 6.29
N PHE A 162 -5.71 -10.18 6.79
CA PHE A 162 -4.75 -11.02 7.50
C PHE A 162 -4.52 -10.48 8.91
N THR A 163 -4.56 -11.39 9.89
CA THR A 163 -4.25 -11.09 11.30
C THR A 163 -3.45 -12.24 11.91
N PRO A 164 -2.77 -12.02 13.06
CA PRO A 164 -1.89 -13.03 13.66
C PRO A 164 -2.56 -14.36 14.01
N ASP A 165 -3.83 -14.35 14.45
CA ASP A 165 -4.44 -15.51 15.11
C ASP A 165 -5.76 -15.98 14.46
N THR A 166 -6.32 -15.23 13.50
CA THR A 166 -7.58 -15.58 12.83
C THR A 166 -7.29 -15.95 11.38
N PRO A 167 -7.72 -17.13 10.89
CA PRO A 167 -7.47 -17.55 9.51
C PRO A 167 -7.80 -16.44 8.50
N PRO A 168 -6.98 -16.25 7.45
CA PRO A 168 -7.19 -15.18 6.46
C PRO A 168 -8.62 -15.18 5.91
N GLN A 169 -9.20 -13.98 5.80
CA GLN A 169 -10.57 -13.78 5.33
C GLN A 169 -10.59 -12.90 4.09
N THR A 170 -11.60 -13.07 3.25
CA THR A 170 -12.01 -12.11 2.22
C THR A 170 -13.37 -11.51 2.57
N LEU A 171 -13.62 -10.28 2.14
CA LEU A 171 -14.89 -9.56 2.24
C LEU A 171 -15.12 -8.78 0.95
N TYR A 172 -16.34 -8.88 0.41
CA TYR A 172 -16.78 -8.06 -0.73
C TYR A 172 -17.81 -7.04 -0.28
N THR A 173 -17.76 -5.83 -0.83
CA THR A 173 -18.82 -4.81 -0.71
C THR A 173 -19.49 -4.60 -2.06
N GLU A 174 -20.64 -3.91 -2.05
CA GLU A 174 -21.37 -3.49 -3.26
C GLU A 174 -21.32 -1.96 -3.37
N ASP A 175 -21.78 -1.43 -4.51
CA ASP A 175 -22.11 -0.02 -4.71
C ASP A 175 -20.95 0.98 -4.53
N VAL A 176 -19.71 0.56 -4.84
CA VAL A 176 -18.55 1.45 -4.89
C VAL A 176 -18.00 1.49 -6.31
N GLU A 177 -17.98 2.67 -6.92
CA GLU A 177 -17.40 2.90 -8.24
C GLU A 177 -15.98 3.46 -8.12
N GLN A 178 -15.05 2.90 -8.90
CA GLN A 178 -13.64 3.31 -8.88
C GLN A 178 -13.44 4.80 -9.13
N GLU A 179 -14.14 5.37 -10.12
CA GLU A 179 -14.03 6.80 -10.46
C GLU A 179 -14.50 7.67 -9.28
N THR A 180 -15.66 7.36 -8.72
CA THR A 180 -16.22 8.08 -7.56
C THR A 180 -15.27 8.05 -6.36
N LEU A 181 -14.76 6.87 -6.01
CA LEU A 181 -13.86 6.72 -4.86
C LEU A 181 -12.53 7.46 -5.08
N THR A 182 -11.97 7.38 -6.30
CA THR A 182 -10.74 8.12 -6.66
C THR A 182 -10.94 9.64 -6.56
N GLU A 183 -12.08 10.15 -7.06
CA GLU A 183 -12.43 11.57 -6.93
C GLU A 183 -12.56 12.01 -5.47
N GLN A 184 -13.14 11.17 -4.60
CA GLN A 184 -13.20 11.44 -3.16
C GLN A 184 -11.81 11.52 -2.52
N VAL A 185 -10.89 10.62 -2.88
CA VAL A 185 -9.50 10.64 -2.38
C VAL A 185 -8.80 11.94 -2.78
N ASP A 186 -8.89 12.31 -4.06
CA ASP A 186 -8.31 13.56 -4.57
C ASP A 186 -8.93 14.79 -3.91
N LYS A 187 -10.25 14.78 -3.73
CA LYS A 187 -10.97 15.85 -3.03
C LYS A 187 -10.50 15.97 -1.58
N LEU A 188 -10.40 14.88 -0.82
CA LEU A 188 -9.96 14.91 0.56
C LEU A 188 -8.55 15.50 0.68
N ARG A 189 -7.62 15.05 -0.16
CA ARG A 189 -6.24 15.55 -0.19
C ARG A 189 -6.19 17.05 -0.51
N SER A 190 -6.91 17.47 -1.56
CA SER A 190 -7.01 18.88 -1.95
C SER A 190 -7.61 19.74 -0.84
N ASP A 191 -8.69 19.27 -0.21
CA ASP A 191 -9.39 20.00 0.84
C ASP A 191 -8.53 20.13 2.10
N LEU A 192 -7.79 19.09 2.50
CA LEU A 192 -6.82 19.15 3.60
C LEU A 192 -5.72 20.18 3.34
N TYR A 193 -5.25 20.29 2.09
CA TYR A 193 -4.27 21.29 1.68
C TYR A 193 -4.85 22.72 1.70
N LEU A 194 -6.04 22.91 1.13
CA LEU A 194 -6.64 24.23 0.92
C LEU A 194 -7.33 24.80 2.16
N SER A 195 -7.85 23.96 3.05
CA SER A 195 -8.58 24.36 4.27
C SER A 195 -7.74 25.19 5.24
N LEU A 196 -6.41 25.06 5.20
CA LEU A 196 -5.51 25.97 5.93
C LEU A 196 -5.68 27.44 5.55
N ARG A 197 -5.97 27.72 4.28
CA ARG A 197 -6.04 29.09 3.74
C ARG A 197 -7.49 29.56 3.57
N ARG A 198 -8.46 28.65 3.60
CA ARG A 198 -9.86 28.90 3.26
C ARG A 198 -10.78 28.28 4.31
N LYS A 199 -11.42 29.15 5.12
CA LYS A 199 -12.27 28.75 6.25
C LYS A 199 -13.54 27.93 5.89
N ASN A 200 -13.95 27.92 4.62
CA ASN A 200 -15.22 27.31 4.19
C ASN A 200 -15.04 25.95 3.51
N ILE A 201 -13.84 25.36 3.57
CA ILE A 201 -13.60 24.03 3.02
C ILE A 201 -13.87 22.99 4.11
N ASN A 202 -14.85 22.12 3.86
CA ASN A 202 -15.21 21.04 4.76
C ASN A 202 -14.59 19.72 4.27
N TYR A 203 -13.35 19.44 4.66
CA TYR A 203 -12.71 18.15 4.36
C TYR A 203 -13.33 16.98 5.14
N LEU A 204 -14.03 17.27 6.25
CA LEU A 204 -14.47 16.26 7.20
C LEU A 204 -15.58 15.36 6.63
N GLU A 205 -16.45 15.91 5.79
CA GLU A 205 -17.52 15.16 5.11
C GLU A 205 -16.92 14.06 4.22
N THR A 206 -16.00 14.42 3.32
CA THR A 206 -15.32 13.46 2.45
C THR A 206 -14.47 12.47 3.24
N SER A 207 -13.84 12.90 4.34
CA SER A 207 -13.12 12.02 5.26
C SER A 207 -14.04 10.97 5.91
N GLN A 208 -15.27 11.34 6.28
CA GLN A 208 -16.27 10.45 6.87
C GLN A 208 -16.86 9.47 5.85
N ASP A 209 -17.09 9.92 4.62
CA ASP A 209 -17.58 9.04 3.56
C ASP A 209 -16.54 7.99 3.19
N LEU A 210 -15.28 8.38 3.01
CA LEU A 210 -14.17 7.45 2.80
C LEU A 210 -13.97 6.49 3.98
N TYR A 211 -14.14 6.95 5.23
CA TYR A 211 -14.10 6.05 6.40
C TYR A 211 -15.22 5.00 6.32
N ARG A 212 -16.43 5.42 5.93
CA ARG A 212 -17.60 4.55 5.80
C ARG A 212 -17.42 3.48 4.75
N GLU A 213 -16.78 3.82 3.63
CA GLU A 213 -16.53 2.91 2.52
C GLU A 213 -15.35 1.97 2.82
N LEU A 214 -14.27 2.47 3.43
CA LEU A 214 -13.00 1.74 3.54
C LEU A 214 -12.73 1.07 4.88
N ILE A 215 -13.30 1.58 5.98
CA ILE A 215 -12.98 1.12 7.35
C ILE A 215 -14.17 0.45 8.03
N THR A 216 -15.36 1.05 7.93
CA THR A 216 -16.58 0.50 8.55
C THR A 216 -16.84 -0.98 8.21
N PRO A 217 -16.65 -1.48 6.97
CA PRO A 217 -16.91 -2.88 6.64
C PRO A 217 -16.06 -3.87 7.45
N ILE A 218 -14.86 -3.47 7.85
CA ILE A 218 -13.87 -4.33 8.51
C ILE A 218 -13.68 -3.99 9.99
N GLU A 219 -14.32 -2.94 10.50
CA GLU A 219 -14.06 -2.40 11.84
C GLU A 219 -14.33 -3.42 12.96
N THR A 220 -15.42 -4.19 12.85
CA THR A 220 -15.76 -5.23 13.83
C THR A 220 -14.71 -6.34 13.84
N TYR A 221 -14.20 -6.71 12.66
CA TYR A 221 -13.14 -7.70 12.52
C TYR A 221 -11.84 -7.23 13.18
N LEU A 222 -11.44 -5.97 12.95
CA LEU A 222 -10.25 -5.37 13.56
C LEU A 222 -10.35 -5.31 15.10
N LYS A 223 -11.49 -4.88 15.63
CA LYS A 223 -11.76 -4.81 17.08
C LYS A 223 -11.72 -6.20 17.72
N ALA A 224 -12.34 -7.21 17.10
CA ALA A 224 -12.35 -8.58 17.60
C ALA A 224 -10.94 -9.18 17.70
N ASN A 225 -10.05 -8.82 16.77
CA ASN A 225 -8.66 -9.29 16.70
C ASN A 225 -7.66 -8.45 17.51
N ARG A 226 -8.12 -7.36 18.16
CA ARG A 226 -7.31 -6.45 18.99
C ARG A 226 -6.11 -5.88 18.25
N ILE A 227 -6.36 -5.34 17.06
CA ILE A 227 -5.31 -4.82 16.19
C ILE A 227 -4.83 -3.45 16.69
N ASP A 228 -3.51 -3.25 16.68
CA ASP A 228 -2.83 -2.00 17.06
C ASP A 228 -2.35 -1.20 15.84
N SER A 229 -2.16 -1.89 14.71
CA SER A 229 -1.57 -1.32 13.50
C SER A 229 -2.19 -1.89 12.24
N LEU A 230 -2.48 -1.03 11.26
CA LEU A 230 -3.01 -1.38 9.95
C LEU A 230 -1.95 -1.14 8.88
N ILE A 231 -1.78 -2.13 8.01
CA ILE A 231 -0.86 -2.11 6.88
C ILE A 231 -1.71 -2.30 5.63
N PHE A 232 -1.70 -1.32 4.73
CA PHE A 232 -2.57 -1.32 3.56
C PHE A 232 -1.79 -1.59 2.27
N SER A 233 -2.29 -2.52 1.46
CA SER A 233 -2.00 -2.56 0.02
C SER A 233 -3.22 -2.02 -0.71
N LEU A 234 -3.04 -0.90 -1.42
CA LEU A 234 -4.14 -0.09 -1.96
C LEU A 234 -4.10 -0.01 -3.47
N ASP A 235 -5.26 -0.11 -4.11
CA ASP A 235 -5.42 0.04 -5.55
C ASP A 235 -5.11 1.43 -6.11
N GLU A 236 -5.00 1.50 -7.44
CA GLU A 236 -4.92 2.77 -8.18
C GLU A 236 -6.00 3.75 -7.70
N GLY A 237 -5.63 5.01 -7.49
CA GLY A 237 -6.51 6.06 -6.97
C GLY A 237 -6.62 6.08 -5.45
N LEU A 238 -6.25 4.99 -4.76
CA LEU A 238 -6.25 4.89 -3.30
C LEU A 238 -4.88 5.06 -2.67
N ARG A 239 -3.80 4.86 -3.43
CA ARG A 239 -2.41 4.93 -2.92
C ARG A 239 -2.01 6.31 -2.39
N SER A 240 -2.71 7.36 -2.81
CA SER A 240 -2.52 8.74 -2.32
C SER A 240 -3.42 9.13 -1.16
N LEU A 241 -4.24 8.19 -0.64
CA LEU A 241 -5.18 8.43 0.45
C LEU A 241 -4.48 8.90 1.73
N PRO A 242 -4.89 10.04 2.32
CA PRO A 242 -4.47 10.41 3.67
C PRO A 242 -5.20 9.56 4.72
N ILE A 243 -4.83 8.28 4.81
CA ILE A 243 -5.47 7.26 5.65
C ILE A 243 -5.57 7.71 7.11
N ALA A 244 -4.54 8.41 7.61
CA ALA A 244 -4.50 8.95 8.97
C ALA A 244 -5.63 9.96 9.27
N ALA A 245 -6.13 10.66 8.24
CA ALA A 245 -7.16 11.67 8.35
C ALA A 245 -8.58 11.14 8.06
N LEU A 246 -8.77 9.84 7.82
CA LEU A 246 -10.11 9.24 7.79
C LEU A 246 -10.77 9.37 9.17
N HIS A 247 -12.06 9.68 9.22
CA HIS A 247 -12.73 10.08 10.46
C HIS A 247 -14.06 9.35 10.63
N ASP A 248 -14.29 8.75 11.80
CA ASP A 248 -15.49 7.93 12.07
C ASP A 248 -16.74 8.75 12.46
N GLY A 249 -16.55 10.05 12.69
CA GLY A 249 -17.58 10.98 13.19
C GLY A 249 -17.26 11.53 14.58
N ASP A 250 -16.37 10.86 15.31
CA ASP A 250 -15.85 11.23 16.63
C ASP A 250 -14.32 11.40 16.62
N ARG A 251 -13.59 10.47 15.99
CA ARG A 251 -12.12 10.38 16.01
C ARG A 251 -11.54 10.08 14.64
N TYR A 252 -10.29 10.50 14.45
CA TYR A 252 -9.48 10.11 13.29
C TYR A 252 -8.96 8.68 13.42
N LEU A 253 -8.75 8.00 12.30
CA LEU A 253 -8.27 6.62 12.27
C LEU A 253 -6.91 6.45 12.97
N ILE A 254 -6.03 7.46 12.86
CA ILE A 254 -4.71 7.48 13.53
C ILE A 254 -4.81 7.43 15.07
N GLU A 255 -5.93 7.87 15.64
CA GLU A 255 -6.16 7.79 17.09
C GLU A 255 -6.37 6.36 17.55
N ASN A 256 -6.79 5.46 16.67
CA ASN A 256 -7.02 4.05 17.00
C ASN A 256 -5.84 3.15 16.60
N TYR A 257 -5.19 3.42 15.47
CA TYR A 257 -4.18 2.50 14.90
C TYR A 257 -2.90 3.21 14.45
N SER A 258 -1.79 2.48 14.46
CA SER A 258 -0.57 2.86 13.72
C SER A 258 -0.73 2.48 12.25
N LEU A 259 -0.28 3.30 11.32
CA LEU A 259 -0.63 3.16 9.90
C LEU A 259 0.61 3.03 9.02
N ALA A 260 0.54 2.16 8.02
CA ALA A 260 1.52 2.06 6.94
C ALA A 260 0.84 1.61 5.64
N VAL A 261 1.50 1.88 4.51
CA VAL A 261 1.13 1.39 3.19
C VAL A 261 2.27 0.52 2.67
N VAL A 262 1.96 -0.51 1.89
CA VAL A 262 2.96 -1.33 1.22
C VAL A 262 2.56 -1.51 -0.25
N PRO A 263 3.52 -1.55 -1.19
CA PRO A 263 3.22 -1.84 -2.58
C PRO A 263 2.71 -3.28 -2.77
N SER A 264 3.23 -4.22 -1.98
CA SER A 264 2.92 -5.66 -2.00
C SER A 264 3.51 -6.31 -0.75
N PHE A 265 3.09 -7.53 -0.40
CA PHE A 265 3.65 -8.31 0.71
C PHE A 265 4.97 -9.00 0.37
N PHE A 266 5.41 -9.03 -0.90
CA PHE A 266 6.59 -9.80 -1.34
C PHE A 266 7.86 -9.52 -0.54
N ASP A 267 8.04 -8.28 -0.08
CA ASP A 267 9.18 -7.84 0.71
C ASP A 267 8.78 -7.55 2.16
N ILE A 268 7.76 -8.20 2.70
CA ILE A 268 7.36 -8.10 4.11
C ILE A 268 7.78 -9.39 4.82
N THR A 269 8.67 -9.25 5.81
CA THR A 269 9.21 -10.40 6.56
C THR A 269 9.28 -10.10 8.05
N SER A 270 9.38 -11.12 8.89
CA SER A 270 9.48 -10.95 10.36
C SER A 270 10.83 -10.42 10.84
N ASP A 271 11.71 -10.00 9.93
CA ASP A 271 13.00 -9.41 10.27
C ASP A 271 12.84 -8.06 10.99
N TYR A 272 13.16 -8.06 12.28
CA TYR A 272 13.03 -6.89 13.12
C TYR A 272 14.41 -6.39 13.55
N SER A 273 14.68 -5.12 13.21
CA SER A 273 15.83 -4.39 13.71
C SER A 273 15.34 -3.19 14.50
N SER A 274 15.63 -3.16 15.80
CA SER A 274 15.27 -2.00 16.61
C SER A 274 16.05 -0.78 16.15
N LEU A 275 15.33 0.28 15.76
CA LEU A 275 15.92 1.57 15.40
C LEU A 275 16.11 2.51 16.60
N LYS A 276 16.09 1.96 17.82
CA LYS A 276 16.31 2.73 19.04
C LYS A 276 17.78 3.14 19.13
N ASN A 277 18.01 4.45 19.16
CA ASN A 277 19.35 5.07 19.32
C ASN A 277 20.34 4.72 18.20
N VAL A 278 19.85 4.42 16.99
CA VAL A 278 20.73 4.27 15.81
C VAL A 278 21.15 5.65 15.27
N PRO A 279 22.37 5.78 14.73
CA PRO A 279 22.81 7.03 14.12
C PRO A 279 22.04 7.28 12.82
N VAL A 280 21.65 8.54 12.59
CA VAL A 280 20.99 8.99 11.36
C VAL A 280 21.99 9.77 10.49
N LEU A 281 22.03 9.48 9.20
CA LEU A 281 22.62 10.39 8.22
C LEU A 281 21.53 11.37 7.76
N ALA A 282 21.56 12.59 8.31
CA ALA A 282 20.67 13.68 7.92
C ALA A 282 21.38 14.58 6.92
N MET A 283 20.80 14.74 5.73
CA MET A 283 21.35 15.58 4.68
C MET A 283 20.26 16.52 4.13
N GLY A 284 20.61 17.73 3.75
CA GLY A 284 19.62 18.65 3.17
C GLY A 284 20.20 19.86 2.47
N ALA A 285 19.35 20.56 1.71
CA ALA A 285 19.66 21.85 1.11
C ALA A 285 18.58 22.87 1.50
N ASP A 286 19.03 24.04 1.98
CA ASP A 286 18.14 25.14 2.40
C ASP A 286 18.06 26.27 1.36
N SER A 287 18.98 26.29 0.39
CA SER A 287 19.10 27.32 -0.63
C SER A 287 19.20 26.68 -2.02
N PHE A 288 18.46 27.25 -2.96
CA PHE A 288 18.37 26.78 -4.34
C PHE A 288 18.41 27.99 -5.29
N GLU A 289 18.94 27.81 -6.50
CA GLU A 289 18.96 28.89 -7.51
C GLU A 289 17.58 29.17 -8.09
N GLU A 290 16.80 28.12 -8.35
CA GLU A 290 15.52 28.19 -9.09
C GLU A 290 14.28 27.79 -8.26
N LEU A 291 14.47 27.41 -6.98
CA LEU A 291 13.40 27.00 -6.09
C LEU A 291 13.33 27.89 -4.85
N ASP A 292 12.18 27.88 -4.18
CA ASP A 292 12.01 28.60 -2.92
C ASP A 292 12.97 28.04 -1.85
N PRO A 293 13.61 28.91 -1.04
CA PRO A 293 14.47 28.47 0.04
C PRO A 293 13.67 27.76 1.14
N LEU A 294 14.33 26.82 1.83
CA LEU A 294 13.77 26.01 2.93
C LEU A 294 14.52 26.31 4.23
N PRO A 295 14.26 27.46 4.90
CA PRO A 295 15.05 27.91 6.04
C PRO A 295 14.98 26.99 7.28
N GLY A 296 14.01 26.07 7.35
CA GLY A 296 13.91 25.05 8.38
C GLY A 296 14.89 23.89 8.22
N VAL A 297 15.43 23.65 7.02
CA VAL A 297 16.30 22.50 6.73
C VAL A 297 17.60 22.52 7.55
N GLU A 298 18.26 23.68 7.68
CA GLU A 298 19.46 23.83 8.53
C GLU A 298 19.18 23.38 9.97
N VAL A 299 18.01 23.79 10.50
CA VAL A 299 17.59 23.46 11.87
C VAL A 299 17.21 21.99 11.98
N GLU A 300 16.50 21.44 11.00
CA GLU A 300 16.06 20.04 10.96
C GLU A 300 17.24 19.09 10.96
N VAL A 301 18.16 19.26 10.01
CA VAL A 301 19.34 18.41 9.85
C VAL A 301 20.21 18.44 11.11
N GLY A 302 20.48 19.64 11.65
CA GLY A 302 21.25 19.80 12.87
C GLY A 302 20.57 19.16 14.09
N ALA A 303 19.26 19.32 14.24
CA ALA A 303 18.50 18.75 15.35
C ALA A 303 18.47 17.22 15.30
N ILE A 304 18.25 16.63 14.12
CA ILE A 304 18.21 15.16 13.94
C ILE A 304 19.59 14.56 14.20
N ALA A 305 20.65 15.15 13.65
CA ALA A 305 22.03 14.68 13.87
C ALA A 305 22.37 14.68 15.37
N ASN A 306 22.06 15.77 16.08
CA ASN A 306 22.29 15.87 17.52
C ASN A 306 21.43 14.87 18.31
N LEU A 307 20.15 14.74 17.97
CA LEU A 307 19.23 13.86 18.67
C LEU A 307 19.65 12.39 18.55
N THR A 308 20.22 11.99 17.42
CA THR A 308 20.52 10.59 17.09
C THR A 308 21.99 10.22 17.27
N ASN A 309 22.84 11.15 17.70
CA ASN A 309 24.30 11.04 17.60
C ASN A 309 24.75 10.63 16.18
N GLY A 310 24.04 11.16 15.19
CA GLY A 310 24.25 10.92 13.77
C GLY A 310 25.13 11.98 13.13
N LYS A 311 24.99 12.12 11.81
CA LYS A 311 25.77 13.05 10.99
C LYS A 311 24.84 13.98 10.21
N GLY A 312 25.09 15.27 10.30
CA GLY A 312 24.40 16.32 9.54
C GLY A 312 25.25 16.80 8.37
N VAL A 313 24.66 16.94 7.19
CA VAL A 313 25.31 17.43 5.97
C VAL A 313 24.40 18.45 5.29
N LEU A 314 24.94 19.61 4.90
CA LEU A 314 24.16 20.68 4.31
C LEU A 314 24.72 21.12 2.96
N ASN A 315 23.85 21.63 2.09
CA ASN A 315 24.16 22.44 0.92
C ASN A 315 25.28 21.83 0.06
N GLU A 316 26.43 22.48 -0.08
CA GLU A 316 27.52 22.07 -0.98
C GLU A 316 27.97 20.61 -0.79
N GLU A 317 27.80 20.07 0.42
CA GLU A 317 28.13 18.69 0.73
C GLU A 317 26.96 17.71 0.53
N PHE A 318 25.73 18.20 0.35
CA PHE A 318 24.54 17.41 0.05
C PHE A 318 24.50 17.01 -1.44
N THR A 319 25.28 15.98 -1.76
CA THR A 319 25.42 15.41 -3.10
C THR A 319 25.26 13.89 -3.09
N VAL A 320 24.89 13.29 -4.24
CA VAL A 320 24.81 11.82 -4.40
C VAL A 320 26.12 11.15 -4.00
N GLN A 321 27.24 11.70 -4.46
CA GLN A 321 28.55 11.11 -4.20
C GLN A 321 28.87 11.09 -2.71
N ASN A 322 28.58 12.17 -1.99
CA ASN A 322 28.82 12.23 -0.55
C ASN A 322 27.89 11.28 0.21
N LEU A 323 26.60 11.21 -0.18
CA LEU A 323 25.65 10.25 0.40
C LEU A 323 26.18 8.81 0.28
N LYS A 324 26.59 8.39 -0.92
CA LYS A 324 27.16 7.06 -1.15
C LYS A 324 28.44 6.83 -0.34
N ASN A 325 29.34 7.81 -0.31
CA ASN A 325 30.59 7.71 0.44
C ASN A 325 30.34 7.52 1.94
N LEU A 326 29.49 8.34 2.55
CA LEU A 326 29.18 8.28 3.98
C LEU A 326 28.51 6.97 4.36
N ARG A 327 27.54 6.51 3.56
CA ARG A 327 26.89 5.22 3.78
C ARG A 327 27.87 4.05 3.70
N ASN A 328 28.74 4.04 2.70
CA ASN A 328 29.69 2.94 2.49
C ASN A 328 30.80 2.89 3.54
N THR A 329 31.17 4.03 4.14
CA THR A 329 32.31 4.12 5.07
C THR A 329 31.90 4.09 6.53
N GLU A 330 30.76 4.69 6.89
CA GLU A 330 30.32 4.85 8.28
C GLU A 330 29.12 3.95 8.62
N GLY A 331 28.28 3.61 7.63
CA GLY A 331 27.08 2.79 7.80
C GLY A 331 25.96 3.49 8.57
N PHE A 332 24.83 3.73 7.92
CA PHE A 332 23.68 4.40 8.55
C PHE A 332 22.39 3.61 8.29
N PRO A 333 21.74 3.04 9.34
CA PRO A 333 20.46 2.36 9.19
C PRO A 333 19.32 3.30 8.79
N ILE A 334 19.48 4.60 9.01
CA ILE A 334 18.50 5.62 8.65
C ILE A 334 19.18 6.72 7.84
N VAL A 335 18.58 7.05 6.70
CA VAL A 335 18.94 8.19 5.85
C VAL A 335 17.77 9.17 5.87
N HIS A 336 18.04 10.43 6.19
CA HIS A 336 17.06 11.50 6.21
C HIS A 336 17.45 12.57 5.21
N LEU A 337 16.57 12.88 4.26
CA LEU A 337 16.78 13.88 3.22
C LEU A 337 15.76 15.02 3.39
N ALA A 338 16.24 16.22 3.72
CA ALA A 338 15.41 17.43 3.90
C ALA A 338 15.66 18.41 2.75
N THR A 339 14.73 18.50 1.79
CA THR A 339 14.93 19.22 0.52
C THR A 339 13.61 19.39 -0.26
N HIS A 340 13.62 19.80 -1.52
CA HIS A 340 12.48 19.67 -2.43
C HIS A 340 12.47 18.29 -3.10
N ALA A 341 11.30 17.69 -3.27
CA ALA A 341 11.11 16.52 -4.12
C ALA A 341 9.80 16.63 -4.90
N GLN A 342 9.77 16.13 -6.12
CA GLN A 342 8.60 16.18 -7.00
C GLN A 342 8.28 14.78 -7.50
N PHE A 343 7.02 14.38 -7.33
CA PHE A 343 6.47 13.16 -7.94
C PHE A 343 5.52 13.58 -9.04
N ASN A 344 5.93 13.32 -10.28
CA ASN A 344 5.26 13.79 -11.48
C ASN A 344 4.62 12.63 -12.24
N SER A 345 3.51 12.92 -12.92
CA SER A 345 2.85 11.95 -13.81
C SER A 345 3.76 11.51 -14.97
N GLY A 346 3.63 10.26 -15.40
CA GLY A 346 4.47 9.59 -16.38
C GLY A 346 5.60 8.75 -15.75
N LYS A 347 6.62 8.47 -16.56
CA LYS A 347 7.73 7.59 -16.18
C LYS A 347 8.54 8.11 -14.98
N PRO A 348 9.15 7.22 -14.15
CA PRO A 348 9.87 7.59 -12.93
C PRO A 348 10.91 8.70 -13.10
N LYS A 349 11.59 8.76 -14.26
CA LYS A 349 12.59 9.79 -14.58
C LYS A 349 12.08 11.25 -14.58
N LYS A 350 10.77 11.45 -14.54
CA LYS A 350 10.14 12.78 -14.42
C LYS A 350 10.01 13.23 -12.96
N SER A 351 10.15 12.31 -12.01
CA SER A 351 10.14 12.56 -10.58
C SER A 351 11.57 12.67 -10.08
N SER A 352 11.84 13.58 -9.15
CA SER A 352 13.18 13.84 -8.65
C SER A 352 13.21 14.35 -7.21
N ILE A 353 14.33 14.09 -6.54
CA ILE A 353 14.73 14.70 -5.27
C ILE A 353 15.82 15.72 -5.61
N HIS A 354 15.60 16.98 -5.25
CA HIS A 354 16.57 18.05 -5.49
C HIS A 354 17.71 17.95 -4.48
N LEU A 355 18.93 17.94 -4.97
CA LEU A 355 20.14 18.05 -4.19
C LEU A 355 20.70 19.46 -4.38
N TRP A 356 21.82 19.76 -3.74
CA TRP A 356 22.44 21.08 -3.89
C TRP A 356 22.85 21.41 -5.33
N ASN A 357 23.45 20.45 -6.03
CA ASN A 357 24.06 20.66 -7.34
C ASN A 357 23.39 19.85 -8.46
N ASP A 358 22.36 19.06 -8.15
CA ASP A 358 21.78 18.10 -9.09
C ASP A 358 20.34 17.72 -8.68
N GLN A 359 19.70 16.90 -9.49
CA GLN A 359 18.42 16.26 -9.21
C GLN A 359 18.58 14.75 -9.30
N LEU A 360 18.38 14.06 -8.18
CA LEU A 360 18.34 12.61 -8.14
C LEU A 360 16.97 12.12 -8.63
N LYS A 361 16.92 11.52 -9.81
CA LYS A 361 15.65 11.02 -10.36
C LYS A 361 15.20 9.77 -9.62
N LEU A 362 13.89 9.56 -9.62
CA LEU A 362 13.32 8.35 -9.02
C LEU A 362 13.79 7.06 -9.71
N SER A 363 14.06 7.11 -11.02
CA SER A 363 14.67 5.99 -11.78
C SER A 363 16.08 5.64 -11.35
N ASP A 364 16.77 6.55 -10.67
CA ASP A 364 18.19 6.46 -10.34
C ASP A 364 18.36 6.21 -8.81
N LEU A 365 17.27 5.97 -8.06
CA LEU A 365 17.35 5.69 -6.63
C LEU A 365 18.04 4.36 -6.31
N ASP A 366 17.86 3.35 -7.15
CA ASP A 366 18.49 2.04 -6.98
C ASP A 366 20.03 2.14 -7.07
N ASP A 367 20.54 3.12 -7.83
CA ASP A 367 21.98 3.40 -7.89
C ASP A 367 22.54 3.83 -6.53
N LEU A 368 21.72 4.29 -5.59
CA LEU A 368 22.19 4.58 -4.23
C LEU A 368 22.55 3.31 -3.46
N SER A 369 22.09 2.13 -3.90
CA SER A 369 22.28 0.83 -3.25
C SER A 369 21.91 0.91 -1.77
N LEU A 370 20.67 1.34 -1.47
CA LEU A 370 20.24 1.46 -0.08
C LEU A 370 20.07 0.11 0.62
N ASP A 371 20.19 -0.99 -0.11
CA ASP A 371 20.18 -2.36 0.39
C ASP A 371 21.55 -2.84 0.92
N ASN A 372 22.65 -2.13 0.60
CA ASN A 372 24.01 -2.51 1.01
C ASN A 372 24.96 -1.30 1.27
N PRO A 373 25.35 -0.99 2.53
CA PRO A 373 24.80 -1.55 3.77
C PRO A 373 23.34 -1.15 3.93
N ARG A 374 22.47 -2.11 4.29
CA ARG A 374 21.01 -1.90 4.27
C ARG A 374 20.54 -0.72 5.11
N VAL A 375 19.70 0.13 4.52
CA VAL A 375 18.94 1.21 5.15
C VAL A 375 17.57 0.66 5.55
N ASP A 376 17.30 0.65 6.85
CA ASP A 376 16.03 0.24 7.42
C ASP A 376 14.95 1.34 7.27
N LEU A 377 15.34 2.61 7.13
CA LEU A 377 14.41 3.72 6.92
C LEU A 377 15.02 4.85 6.08
N LEU A 378 14.43 5.12 4.92
CA LEU A 378 14.63 6.35 4.16
C LEU A 378 13.56 7.38 4.56
N VAL A 379 13.95 8.55 5.05
CA VAL A 379 13.02 9.65 5.33
C VAL A 379 13.20 10.73 4.27
N LEU A 380 12.14 11.00 3.51
CA LEU A 380 12.05 12.09 2.57
C LEU A 380 11.23 13.21 3.22
N SER A 381 11.92 14.08 3.96
CA SER A 381 11.39 15.34 4.48
C SER A 381 11.38 16.39 3.37
N ALA A 382 10.75 16.02 2.26
CA ALA A 382 10.91 16.71 1.00
C ALA A 382 9.69 16.44 0.14
N CYS A 383 8.82 17.43 -0.10
CA CYS A 383 7.69 17.25 -1.01
C CYS A 383 7.12 18.57 -1.55
N GLN A 384 7.03 18.59 -2.87
CA GLN A 384 5.95 19.14 -3.67
C GLN A 384 5.34 17.96 -4.43
N THR A 385 4.50 17.18 -3.75
CA THR A 385 3.88 15.99 -4.34
C THR A 385 2.66 16.40 -5.15
N ALA A 386 2.73 16.27 -6.48
CA ALA A 386 1.55 16.32 -7.35
C ALA A 386 0.90 14.93 -7.43
N LEU A 387 0.61 14.32 -6.27
CA LEU A 387 -0.22 13.12 -6.24
C LEU A 387 -1.59 13.44 -6.83
N GLY A 388 -2.26 12.44 -7.42
CA GLY A 388 -3.48 12.62 -8.22
C GLY A 388 -3.36 12.10 -9.66
N SER A 389 -2.29 11.39 -9.99
CA SER A 389 -2.26 10.51 -11.15
C SER A 389 -1.69 9.15 -10.77
N ARG A 390 -2.14 8.09 -11.46
CA ARG A 390 -1.65 6.71 -11.28
C ARG A 390 -0.13 6.60 -11.19
N ASP A 391 0.55 7.25 -12.12
CA ASP A 391 2.01 7.22 -12.20
C ASP A 391 2.68 7.90 -10.99
N ALA A 392 2.14 9.01 -10.51
CA ALA A 392 2.67 9.70 -9.34
C ALA A 392 2.45 8.87 -8.07
N GLU A 393 1.31 8.19 -7.98
CA GLU A 393 1.00 7.25 -6.92
C GLU A 393 1.98 6.08 -6.90
N LEU A 394 2.22 5.44 -8.04
CA LEU A 394 3.22 4.37 -8.19
C LEU A 394 4.61 4.83 -7.75
N GLY A 395 5.00 6.04 -8.14
CA GLY A 395 6.28 6.62 -7.72
C GLY A 395 6.39 6.77 -6.19
N PHE A 396 5.30 7.12 -5.52
CA PHE A 396 5.26 7.28 -4.06
C PHE A 396 5.14 5.96 -3.30
N SER A 397 4.14 5.13 -3.63
CA SER A 397 3.90 3.83 -2.96
C SER A 397 4.99 2.82 -3.27
N GLY A 398 5.74 3.02 -4.36
CA GLY A 398 6.88 2.21 -4.76
C GLY A 398 8.24 2.73 -4.30
N LEU A 399 8.30 3.71 -3.39
CA LEU A 399 9.58 4.30 -2.94
C LEU A 399 10.56 3.27 -2.36
N THR A 400 10.07 2.26 -1.66
CA THR A 400 10.91 1.18 -1.11
C THR A 400 11.47 0.30 -2.21
N ILE A 401 10.67 -0.01 -3.25
CA ILE A 401 11.12 -0.74 -4.44
C ILE A 401 12.18 0.08 -5.18
N ALA A 402 11.91 1.35 -5.44
CA ALA A 402 12.83 2.23 -6.17
C ALA A 402 14.17 2.42 -5.46
N SER A 403 14.18 2.41 -4.12
CA SER A 403 15.36 2.71 -3.33
C SER A 403 16.09 1.50 -2.75
N GLY A 404 15.43 0.34 -2.64
CA GLY A 404 15.94 -0.84 -1.93
C GLY A 404 15.93 -0.73 -0.39
N SER A 405 15.34 0.34 0.17
CA SER A 405 15.17 0.49 1.62
C SER A 405 14.01 -0.35 2.14
N LYS A 406 14.08 -0.83 3.40
CA LYS A 406 12.98 -1.62 3.99
C LYS A 406 11.69 -0.82 4.19
N SER A 407 11.87 0.48 4.43
CA SER A 407 10.77 1.42 4.68
C SER A 407 11.17 2.79 4.18
N ALA A 408 10.19 3.55 3.69
CA ALA A 408 10.33 4.94 3.35
C ALA A 408 9.25 5.77 4.06
N LEU A 409 9.60 6.95 4.58
CA LEU A 409 8.66 7.93 5.11
C LEU A 409 8.67 9.13 4.17
N GLY A 410 7.51 9.48 3.61
CA GLY A 410 7.38 10.63 2.71
C GLY A 410 6.02 11.31 2.88
N SER A 411 5.81 12.43 2.20
CA SER A 411 4.56 13.20 2.30
C SER A 411 3.70 13.21 1.04
N LEU A 412 2.39 13.25 1.25
CA LEU A 412 1.35 13.18 0.20
C LEU A 412 1.09 14.52 -0.50
N TRP A 413 1.56 15.63 0.07
CA TRP A 413 1.43 16.97 -0.50
C TRP A 413 2.59 17.87 -0.09
N SER A 414 2.57 19.11 -0.58
CA SER A 414 3.51 20.14 -0.14
C SER A 414 3.26 20.53 1.31
N VAL A 415 4.19 20.16 2.19
CA VAL A 415 4.11 20.34 3.63
C VAL A 415 4.70 21.68 4.07
N SER A 416 4.28 22.16 5.25
CA SER A 416 4.88 23.36 5.85
C SER A 416 6.25 23.04 6.42
N ASP A 417 7.27 23.80 6.00
CA ASP A 417 8.64 23.73 6.54
C ASP A 417 8.66 23.66 8.08
N SER A 418 7.95 24.58 8.75
CA SER A 418 7.84 24.60 10.21
C SER A 418 7.10 23.40 10.82
N GLY A 419 6.02 22.93 10.18
CA GLY A 419 5.25 21.79 10.68
C GLY A 419 6.02 20.48 10.54
N THR A 420 6.71 20.32 9.41
CA THR A 420 7.59 19.19 9.12
C THR A 420 8.74 19.12 10.11
N LEU A 421 9.42 20.23 10.37
CA LEU A 421 10.49 20.30 11.38
C LEU A 421 10.03 19.72 12.71
N ILE A 422 8.83 20.10 13.18
CA ILE A 422 8.28 19.67 14.47
C ILE A 422 7.91 18.19 14.42
N LEU A 423 7.23 17.75 13.35
CA LEU A 423 6.85 16.36 13.18
C LEU A 423 8.08 15.45 13.14
N MET A 424 9.10 15.78 12.34
CA MET A 424 10.30 14.94 12.18
C MET A 424 11.11 14.86 13.46
N GLN A 425 11.34 15.99 14.14
CA GLN A 425 12.02 15.94 15.44
C GLN A 425 11.23 15.11 16.47
N ASN A 426 9.91 15.26 16.52
CA ASN A 426 9.10 14.46 17.44
C ASN A 426 9.12 12.98 17.05
N PHE A 427 9.02 12.65 15.76
CA PHE A 427 9.14 11.29 15.23
C PHE A 427 10.43 10.62 15.70
N TYR A 428 11.59 11.27 15.54
CA TYR A 428 12.87 10.72 16.03
C TYR A 428 12.95 10.63 17.56
N GLN A 429 12.28 11.51 18.30
CA GLN A 429 12.17 11.36 19.76
C GLN A 429 11.36 10.12 20.13
N LYS A 430 10.23 9.88 19.46
CA LYS A 430 9.40 8.68 19.70
C LYS A 430 10.07 7.41 19.22
N LEU A 431 10.85 7.47 18.14
CA LEU A 431 11.59 6.31 17.63
C LEU A 431 12.57 5.71 18.66
N LYS A 432 13.01 6.50 19.64
CA LYS A 432 13.84 6.01 20.77
C LYS A 432 13.08 5.15 21.77
N THR A 433 11.76 5.34 21.88
CA THR A 433 10.93 4.72 22.94
C THR A 433 9.96 3.70 22.37
N GLU A 434 9.34 4.01 21.23
CA GLU A 434 8.34 3.18 20.59
C GLU A 434 8.95 1.90 19.96
N PRO A 435 8.19 0.80 19.86
CA PRO A 435 8.71 -0.47 19.36
C PRO A 435 8.86 -0.49 17.83
N THR A 436 8.09 0.30 17.09
CA THR A 436 8.01 0.25 15.62
C THR A 436 8.07 1.65 15.01
N LYS A 437 8.48 1.74 13.74
CA LYS A 437 8.47 2.99 12.95
C LYS A 437 7.06 3.57 12.87
N ALA A 438 6.05 2.73 12.61
CA ALA A 438 4.66 3.17 12.53
C ALA A 438 4.13 3.71 13.87
N ALA A 439 4.48 3.09 15.00
CA ALA A 439 4.09 3.58 16.32
C ALA A 439 4.76 4.91 16.67
N ALA A 440 6.04 5.07 16.31
CA ALA A 440 6.76 6.33 16.48
C ALA A 440 6.11 7.47 15.68
N LEU A 441 5.74 7.22 14.41
CA LEU A 441 5.04 8.19 13.56
C LEU A 441 3.67 8.54 14.14
N ARG A 442 2.86 7.53 14.46
CA ARG A 442 1.55 7.74 15.10
C ARG A 442 1.66 8.61 16.34
N ARG A 443 2.60 8.30 17.24
CA ARG A 443 2.75 9.05 18.49
C ARG A 443 3.14 10.50 18.23
N ALA A 444 3.97 10.76 17.21
CA ALA A 444 4.30 12.12 16.80
C ALA A 444 3.08 12.87 16.23
N GLN A 445 2.28 12.21 15.40
CA GLN A 445 1.06 12.76 14.81
C GLN A 445 -0.01 13.08 15.87
N LEU A 446 -0.21 12.18 16.85
CA LEU A 446 -1.18 12.40 17.92
C LEU A 446 -0.83 13.59 18.82
N GLU A 447 0.45 13.80 19.11
CA GLU A 447 0.87 14.97 19.89
C GLU A 447 0.65 16.29 19.13
N MET A 448 0.69 16.28 17.80
CA MET A 448 0.27 17.43 16.99
C MET A 448 -1.26 17.58 17.00
N LEU A 449 -1.99 16.50 16.71
CA LEU A 449 -3.46 16.45 16.70
C LEU A 449 -4.07 17.03 17.99
N HIS A 450 -3.60 16.58 19.14
CA HIS A 450 -4.15 16.99 20.44
C HIS A 450 -3.71 18.39 20.89
N GLY A 451 -2.84 19.05 20.13
CA GLY A 451 -2.27 20.34 20.52
C GLY A 451 -1.28 20.21 21.68
N ASP A 452 -0.72 19.02 21.87
CA ASP A 452 0.30 18.77 22.89
C ASP A 452 1.60 19.49 22.59
N LEU A 453 1.81 19.98 21.36
CA LEU A 453 3.02 20.69 20.95
C LEU A 453 2.73 22.17 20.70
N GLN A 454 3.34 23.03 21.52
CA GLN A 454 3.24 24.49 21.39
C GLN A 454 4.61 25.12 21.19
N ILE A 455 4.70 26.14 20.34
CA ILE A 455 5.93 26.92 20.20
C ILE A 455 5.86 28.11 21.15
N VAL A 456 6.71 28.11 22.17
CA VAL A 456 6.78 29.19 23.17
C VAL A 456 8.22 29.69 23.24
N ASN A 457 8.43 30.95 22.88
CA ASN A 457 9.75 31.60 22.84
C ASN A 457 10.80 30.80 22.05
N GLY A 458 10.41 30.24 20.90
CA GLY A 458 11.30 29.43 20.08
C GLY A 458 11.59 28.03 20.59
N GLN A 459 10.85 27.54 21.57
CA GLN A 459 10.97 26.16 22.05
C GLN A 459 9.66 25.42 21.87
N VAL A 460 9.73 24.17 21.42
CA VAL A 460 8.54 23.30 21.46
C VAL A 460 8.33 22.86 22.90
N ARG A 461 7.18 23.20 23.45
CA ARG A 461 6.73 22.77 24.77
C ARG A 461 5.65 21.73 24.61
N LEU A 462 5.74 20.70 25.44
CA LEU A 462 4.66 19.75 25.62
C LEU A 462 3.52 20.40 26.40
N ALA A 463 2.26 19.99 26.18
CA ALA A 463 1.11 20.42 26.97
C ALA A 463 1.27 20.12 28.47
N SER A 464 2.13 19.15 28.82
CA SER A 464 2.54 18.86 30.20
C SER A 464 3.37 19.99 30.86
N GLY A 465 3.73 21.04 30.11
CA GLY A 465 4.59 22.14 30.57
C GLY A 465 6.09 21.82 30.55
N LEU A 466 6.47 20.59 30.19
CA LEU A 466 7.86 20.21 29.99
C LEU A 466 8.36 20.82 28.68
N ALA A 467 9.43 21.61 28.77
CA ALA A 467 10.17 22.01 27.59
C ALA A 467 10.81 20.77 26.97
N THR A 468 10.59 20.56 25.68
CA THR A 468 11.41 19.61 24.94
C THR A 468 12.77 20.27 24.69
N ASN A 469 13.81 19.47 24.39
CA ASN A 469 15.11 20.01 23.96
C ASN A 469 15.06 20.56 22.51
N ILE A 470 13.86 20.78 21.95
CA ILE A 470 13.67 21.29 20.59
C ILE A 470 13.77 22.82 20.62
N GLN A 471 14.87 23.34 20.05
CA GLN A 471 15.03 24.76 19.76
C GLN A 471 14.64 25.03 18.30
N ILE A 472 13.76 25.99 18.07
CA ILE A 472 13.33 26.48 16.77
C ILE A 472 14.01 27.84 16.53
N SER A 473 14.67 28.00 15.38
CA SER A 473 15.32 29.26 15.03
C SER A 473 14.31 30.42 14.87
N GLU A 474 14.76 31.67 15.06
CA GLU A 474 13.91 32.86 14.86
C GLU A 474 13.32 32.93 13.44
N LYS A 475 14.06 32.44 12.43
CA LYS A 475 13.60 32.37 11.03
C LYS A 475 12.37 31.47 10.89
N VAL A 476 12.36 30.31 11.56
CA VAL A 476 11.24 29.35 11.50
C VAL A 476 10.05 29.86 12.34
N GLN A 477 10.31 30.48 13.50
CA GLN A 477 9.25 31.07 14.34
C GLN A 477 8.41 32.11 13.60
N ALA A 478 9.05 32.96 12.77
CA ALA A 478 8.36 34.00 12.00
C ALA A 478 7.32 33.44 11.00
N VAL A 479 7.46 32.16 10.59
CA VAL A 479 6.57 31.48 9.65
C VAL A 479 5.50 30.64 10.37
N THR A 480 5.66 30.40 11.68
CA THR A 480 4.83 29.46 12.44
C THR A 480 3.79 30.18 13.30
N SER A 481 2.70 30.64 12.68
CA SER A 481 1.55 31.18 13.42
C SER A 481 0.25 30.44 13.06
N GLY A 482 -0.24 29.58 13.96
CA GLY A 482 -1.46 28.80 13.79
C GLY A 482 -1.32 27.41 14.43
N GLU A 483 -2.38 26.88 15.03
CA GLU A 483 -2.35 25.61 15.78
C GLU A 483 -1.98 24.43 14.86
N LEU A 484 -0.92 23.69 15.22
CA LEU A 484 -0.43 22.49 14.51
C LEU A 484 -1.40 21.29 14.56
N VAL A 485 -2.59 21.51 15.15
CA VAL A 485 -3.66 20.53 15.34
C VAL A 485 -4.37 20.17 14.04
N HIS A 486 -4.29 21.04 13.03
CA HIS A 486 -4.97 20.81 11.75
C HIS A 486 -4.35 19.60 11.00
N PRO A 487 -5.15 18.67 10.42
CA PRO A 487 -4.63 17.45 9.81
C PRO A 487 -3.60 17.66 8.70
N PHE A 488 -3.68 18.78 7.97
CA PHE A 488 -2.62 19.23 7.06
C PHE A 488 -1.18 18.99 7.59
N TYR A 489 -0.93 19.26 8.87
CA TYR A 489 0.42 19.23 9.44
C TYR A 489 0.88 17.83 9.84
N TRP A 490 -0.04 16.92 10.19
CA TRP A 490 0.30 15.62 10.74
C TRP A 490 -0.13 14.45 9.85
N SER A 491 -1.21 14.58 9.09
CA SER A 491 -1.74 13.49 8.23
C SER A 491 -1.09 13.42 6.85
N GLY A 492 -0.18 14.34 6.53
CA GLY A 492 0.49 14.39 5.24
C GLY A 492 1.60 13.38 5.09
N PHE A 493 2.18 12.87 6.18
CA PHE A 493 3.29 11.91 6.13
C PHE A 493 2.78 10.47 6.25
N THR A 494 3.24 9.62 5.34
CA THR A 494 2.88 8.21 5.24
C THR A 494 4.14 7.34 5.26
N LEU A 495 4.10 6.29 6.07
CA LEU A 495 5.11 5.25 6.07
C LEU A 495 4.78 4.22 4.99
N VAL A 496 5.74 3.98 4.10
CA VAL A 496 5.69 2.99 3.02
C VAL A 496 6.65 1.85 3.35
N GLY A 497 6.24 0.59 3.17
CA GLY A 497 7.05 -0.60 3.46
C GLY A 497 6.86 -1.14 4.88
N ARG A 498 7.89 -1.82 5.41
CA ARG A 498 7.80 -2.54 6.69
C ARG A 498 7.56 -1.55 7.86
N PRO A 499 6.48 -1.69 8.64
CA PRO A 499 6.18 -0.72 9.70
C PRO A 499 7.00 -0.92 10.98
N TRP A 500 7.61 -2.09 11.19
CA TRP A 500 8.39 -2.43 12.39
C TRP A 500 9.87 -2.09 12.27
#